data_AF-A0A453GHC7-F1
#
_entry.id   AF-A0A453GHC7-F1
#
_cell.length_a   1.000
_cell.length_b   1.000
_cell.length_c   1.000
_cell.angle_alpha   90.00
_cell.angle_beta   90.00
_cell.angle_gamma   90.00
#
_symmetry.space_group_name_H-M   'P 1'
#
loop_
_entity.id
_entity.type
_entity.pdbx_description
1 polymer ?
#
loop_
_entity_poly.entity_id
_entity_poly.type
_entity_poly.pdbx_seq_one_letter_code
_entity_poly.pdbx_strand_id
1 'polypeptide(L)'
;RAPNLCVLCLFVMPIYDSMTWFLCSFQAGSKENILPSVQILSMEVQFGVRNAVKKVPGFLRCFPNLETLHVYSPPISEESTGKINLKFWQEGGPINCVVQSMKKVFFYEFHGLRSEVAFLKFIAETGRVLEHMVVLVAKECFSSGDDNVRAKLKPLASVKWNNKACQVQLFKSGRTNPGGPVYSNKIASDFGFADPFDLLGH
;
A
#
# COMPACT_ATOMS: atom_id res chain seq x y z
N ARG A 1 2.40 -30.51 2.02
CA ARG A 1 2.32 -29.54 0.91
C ARG A 1 1.83 -28.25 1.52
N ALA A 2 2.65 -27.22 1.64
CA ALA A 2 2.18 -25.92 2.13
C ALA A 2 1.07 -25.43 1.19
N PRO A 3 -0.04 -24.87 1.69
CA PRO A 3 -0.99 -24.21 0.80
C PRO A 3 -0.23 -23.11 0.05
N ASN A 4 -0.38 -23.06 -1.28
CA ASN A 4 0.18 -22.01 -2.10
C ASN A 4 -0.36 -20.68 -1.58
N LEU A 5 0.43 -19.96 -0.78
CA LEU A 5 0.01 -18.72 -0.15
C LEU A 5 0.04 -17.61 -1.22
N CYS A 6 -1.05 -17.48 -1.98
CA CYS A 6 -1.21 -16.43 -2.98
C CYS A 6 -1.53 -15.06 -2.35
N VAL A 7 -2.06 -15.06 -1.13
CA VAL A 7 -2.59 -13.89 -0.42
C VAL A 7 -1.84 -13.71 0.90
N LEU A 8 -1.36 -12.49 1.17
CA LEU A 8 -0.70 -12.13 2.43
C LEU A 8 -1.30 -10.84 3.00
N CYS A 9 -1.61 -10.83 4.29
CA CYS A 9 -1.99 -9.62 5.02
C CYS A 9 -0.91 -9.29 6.05
N LEU A 10 -0.47 -8.04 6.07
CA LEU A 10 0.56 -7.56 6.99
C LEU A 10 0.14 -6.29 7.74
N PHE A 11 0.57 -6.22 9.00
CA PHE A 11 0.47 -5.03 9.84
C PHE A 11 1.88 -4.50 10.17
N VAL A 12 2.22 -3.29 9.73
CA VAL A 12 3.52 -2.65 10.04
C VAL A 12 3.35 -1.70 11.24
N MET A 13 3.63 -2.19 12.44
CA MET A 13 3.61 -1.37 13.66
C MET A 13 4.94 -0.61 13.87
N PRO A 14 4.90 0.59 14.48
CA PRO A 14 6.10 1.36 14.77
C PRO A 14 6.84 0.90 16.04
N ILE A 15 6.25 0.02 16.86
CA ILE A 15 6.68 -0.13 18.25
C ILE A 15 7.53 -1.39 18.44
N TYR A 16 8.79 -1.12 18.79
CA TYR A 16 9.91 -2.01 19.08
C TYR A 16 10.70 -2.52 17.88
N ASP A 17 12.01 -2.45 18.06
CA ASP A 17 13.14 -2.82 17.20
C ASP A 17 13.14 -4.31 16.76
N SER A 18 12.02 -5.00 16.96
CA SER A 18 11.81 -6.39 16.57
C SER A 18 10.79 -6.45 15.45
N MET A 19 11.19 -7.08 14.35
CA MET A 19 10.37 -7.51 13.22
C MET A 19 9.30 -8.51 13.69
N THR A 20 8.29 -8.05 14.44
CA THR A 20 7.16 -8.90 14.82
C THR A 20 6.15 -8.88 13.67
N TRP A 21 6.45 -9.68 12.64
CA TRP A 21 5.54 -9.94 11.55
C TRP A 21 4.35 -10.75 12.09
N PHE A 22 3.19 -10.12 12.27
CA PHE A 22 1.95 -10.89 12.36
C PHE A 22 1.61 -11.41 10.97
N LEU A 23 2.24 -12.53 10.63
CA LEU A 23 1.89 -13.34 9.48
C LEU A 23 0.59 -14.07 9.80
N CYS A 24 -0.44 -13.85 8.99
CA CYS A 24 -1.42 -14.89 8.80
C CYS A 24 -0.71 -16.06 8.08
N SER A 25 -0.22 -17.02 8.87
CA SER A 25 0.26 -18.37 8.50
C SER A 25 1.73 -18.67 8.13
N PHE A 26 2.72 -17.80 8.37
CA PHE A 26 4.13 -18.22 8.31
C PHE A 26 4.96 -17.64 9.45
N GLN A 27 5.68 -18.49 10.18
CA GLN A 27 6.64 -18.05 11.19
C GLN A 27 7.93 -17.66 10.46
N ALA A 28 8.13 -16.38 10.15
CA ALA A 28 9.34 -15.90 9.48
C ALA A 28 10.54 -15.92 10.43
N GLY A 29 11.21 -17.07 10.52
CA GLY A 29 12.54 -17.21 11.09
C GLY A 29 13.62 -16.84 10.06
N SER A 30 14.32 -15.73 10.32
CA SER A 30 15.66 -15.33 9.83
C SER A 30 15.91 -15.16 8.31
N LYS A 31 16.61 -14.06 7.97
CA LYS A 31 17.23 -13.66 6.67
C LYS A 31 16.33 -13.77 5.43
N GLU A 32 15.76 -12.63 5.02
CA GLU A 32 15.19 -12.33 3.68
C GLU A 32 14.67 -13.55 2.89
N ASN A 33 13.63 -14.20 3.39
CA ASN A 33 12.93 -15.22 2.62
C ASN A 33 12.12 -14.53 1.51
N ILE A 34 12.61 -14.64 0.27
CA ILE A 34 11.85 -14.26 -0.92
C ILE A 34 10.67 -15.24 -1.06
N LEU A 35 9.45 -14.71 -1.20
CA LEU A 35 8.20 -15.43 -1.31
C LEU A 35 7.58 -15.19 -2.70
N PRO A 36 8.07 -15.88 -3.75
CA PRO A 36 7.61 -15.67 -5.12
C PRO A 36 6.19 -16.16 -5.39
N SER A 37 5.57 -16.90 -4.46
CA SER A 37 4.18 -17.38 -4.58
C SER A 37 3.13 -16.33 -4.26
N VAL A 38 3.51 -15.25 -3.55
CA VAL A 38 2.57 -14.21 -3.15
C VAL A 38 2.27 -13.30 -4.34
N GLN A 39 0.99 -13.22 -4.70
CA GLN A 39 0.49 -12.41 -5.82
C GLN A 39 -0.41 -11.26 -5.34
N ILE A 40 -1.03 -11.41 -4.17
CA ILE A 40 -1.88 -10.39 -3.54
C ILE A 40 -1.32 -10.10 -2.15
N LEU A 41 -1.00 -8.83 -1.91
CA LEU A 41 -0.48 -8.37 -0.62
C LEU A 41 -1.35 -7.23 -0.12
N SER A 42 -1.74 -7.32 1.13
CA SER A 42 -2.28 -6.19 1.88
C SER A 42 -1.32 -5.78 2.99
N MET A 43 -1.11 -4.48 3.15
CA MET A 43 -0.27 -3.92 4.19
C MET A 43 -0.82 -2.64 4.81
N GLU A 44 -0.72 -2.52 6.12
CA GLU A 44 -0.94 -1.28 6.84
C GLU A 44 0.37 -0.50 6.99
N VAL A 45 0.37 0.80 6.64
CA VAL A 45 1.56 1.66 6.68
C VAL A 45 1.23 3.02 7.28
N GLN A 46 1.87 3.34 8.40
CA GLN A 46 1.82 4.68 8.98
C GLN A 46 2.70 5.67 8.21
N PHE A 47 2.14 6.32 7.18
CA PHE A 47 2.91 7.19 6.28
C PHE A 47 3.51 8.44 6.94
N GLY A 48 3.05 8.86 8.11
CA GLY A 48 3.65 9.94 8.92
C GLY A 48 4.82 9.49 9.80
N VAL A 49 5.07 8.18 9.92
CA VAL A 49 6.17 7.63 10.70
C VAL A 49 7.30 7.21 9.78
N ARG A 50 8.40 7.97 9.76
CA ARG A 50 9.53 7.74 8.84
C ARG A 50 10.10 6.32 8.94
N ASN A 51 10.16 5.77 10.15
CA ASN A 51 10.68 4.43 10.39
C ASN A 51 9.77 3.32 9.86
N ALA A 52 8.45 3.52 9.87
CA ALA A 52 7.51 2.58 9.26
C ALA A 52 7.66 2.58 7.74
N VAL A 53 7.68 3.77 7.13
CA VAL A 53 7.82 3.93 5.68
C VAL A 53 9.16 3.39 5.17
N LYS A 54 10.24 3.51 5.96
CA LYS A 54 11.56 2.97 5.62
C LYS A 54 11.61 1.47 5.40
N LYS A 55 10.70 0.72 6.02
CA LYS A 55 10.67 -0.74 5.92
C LYS A 55 9.96 -1.22 4.65
N VAL A 56 9.12 -0.39 4.04
CA VAL A 56 8.27 -0.75 2.90
C VAL A 56 9.09 -1.22 1.67
N PRO A 57 10.16 -0.54 1.22
CA PRO A 57 10.93 -1.00 0.07
C PRO A 57 11.55 -2.39 0.26
N GLY A 58 12.15 -2.63 1.44
CA GLY A 58 12.74 -3.93 1.78
C GLY A 58 11.69 -5.03 1.78
N PHE A 59 10.50 -4.73 2.28
CA PHE A 59 9.39 -5.67 2.32
C PHE A 59 8.85 -6.01 0.92
N LEU A 60 8.64 -5.02 0.05
CA LEU A 60 8.19 -5.29 -1.32
C LEU A 60 9.19 -6.14 -2.12
N ARG A 61 10.50 -6.05 -1.81
CA ARG A 61 11.52 -6.90 -2.44
C ARG A 61 11.36 -8.39 -2.11
N CYS A 62 10.66 -8.75 -1.03
CA CYS A 62 10.39 -10.14 -0.69
C CYS A 62 9.38 -10.80 -1.64
N PHE A 63 8.62 -10.04 -2.46
CA PHE A 63 7.52 -10.57 -3.26
C PHE A 63 7.68 -10.25 -4.74
N PRO A 64 8.63 -10.89 -5.46
CA PRO A 64 8.99 -10.50 -6.83
C PRO A 64 7.82 -10.59 -7.83
N ASN A 65 6.84 -11.45 -7.58
CA ASN A 65 5.69 -11.69 -8.47
C ASN A 65 4.40 -11.04 -7.96
N LEU A 66 4.49 -10.05 -7.07
CA LEU A 66 3.32 -9.36 -6.52
C LEU A 66 2.54 -8.63 -7.62
N GLU A 67 1.29 -9.02 -7.85
CA GLU A 67 0.42 -8.44 -8.87
C GLU A 67 -0.51 -7.36 -8.30
N THR A 68 -1.04 -7.58 -7.10
CA THR A 68 -2.04 -6.71 -6.47
C THR A 68 -1.56 -6.27 -5.09
N LEU A 69 -1.50 -4.96 -4.87
CA LEU A 69 -1.11 -4.36 -3.59
C LEU A 69 -2.25 -3.55 -2.98
N HIS A 70 -2.66 -3.89 -1.76
CA HIS A 70 -3.56 -3.12 -0.93
C HIS A 70 -2.74 -2.41 0.15
N VAL A 71 -2.88 -1.10 0.25
CA VAL A 71 -2.19 -0.28 1.25
C VAL A 71 -3.21 0.47 2.07
N TYR A 72 -3.19 0.28 3.38
CA TYR A 72 -4.01 1.03 4.31
C TYR A 72 -3.17 2.07 5.06
N SER A 73 -3.63 3.34 5.05
CA SER A 73 -3.00 4.43 5.78
C SER A 73 -3.85 4.79 7.01
N PRO A 74 -3.48 4.33 8.21
CA PRO A 74 -4.24 4.65 9.41
C PRO A 74 -4.08 6.15 9.74
N PRO A 75 -5.09 6.76 10.37
CA PRO A 75 -4.98 8.13 10.87
C PRO A 75 -3.82 8.23 11.88
N ILE A 76 -3.15 9.38 11.88
CA ILE A 76 -1.95 9.61 12.70
C ILE A 76 -2.28 10.70 13.70
N SER A 77 -2.04 10.42 14.99
CA SER A 77 -2.29 11.35 16.10
C SER A 77 -1.10 12.29 16.38
N GLU A 78 0.07 12.04 15.78
CA GLU A 78 1.32 12.76 16.07
C GLU A 78 1.89 13.47 14.82
N GLU A 79 2.70 14.51 15.06
CA GLU A 79 3.38 15.25 14.00
C GLU A 79 4.31 14.36 13.17
N SER A 80 4.32 14.56 11.85
CA SER A 80 5.12 13.74 10.93
C SER A 80 6.60 13.76 11.31
N THR A 81 7.20 12.60 11.55
CA THR A 81 8.57 12.46 12.06
C THR A 81 9.67 12.66 11.00
N GLY A 82 9.34 13.18 9.82
CA GLY A 82 10.32 13.56 8.80
C GLY A 82 9.77 13.75 7.38
N LYS A 83 10.53 14.44 6.54
CA LYS A 83 10.21 14.66 5.13
C LYS A 83 10.65 13.46 4.28
N ILE A 84 9.70 12.69 3.78
CA ILE A 84 9.93 11.64 2.78
C ILE A 84 9.64 12.22 1.40
N ASN A 85 10.59 12.11 0.48
CA ASN A 85 10.45 12.55 -0.90
C ASN A 85 10.51 11.35 -1.86
N LEU A 86 10.39 11.58 -3.17
CA LEU A 86 10.46 10.51 -4.17
C LEU A 86 11.82 9.79 -4.18
N LYS A 87 12.93 10.53 -4.00
CA LYS A 87 14.29 9.97 -4.02
C LYS A 87 14.48 8.88 -2.96
N PHE A 88 13.84 9.06 -1.80
CA PHE A 88 13.82 8.06 -0.74
C PHE A 88 13.43 6.66 -1.23
N TRP A 89 12.44 6.57 -2.12
CA TRP A 89 11.95 5.30 -2.66
C TRP A 89 12.87 4.70 -3.73
N GLN A 90 13.74 5.50 -4.33
CA GLN A 90 14.66 5.11 -5.41
C GLN A 90 16.06 4.75 -4.91
N GLU A 91 16.45 5.21 -3.71
CA GLU A 91 17.80 5.04 -3.14
C GLU A 91 18.24 3.57 -2.96
N GLY A 92 17.31 2.62 -2.84
CA GLY A 92 17.62 1.19 -2.65
C GLY A 92 17.71 0.37 -3.95
N GLY A 93 17.72 1.01 -5.12
CA GLY A 93 17.65 0.30 -6.41
C GLY A 93 16.24 -0.23 -6.74
N PRO A 94 16.05 -0.80 -7.94
CA PRO A 94 14.74 -1.19 -8.44
C PRO A 94 14.08 -2.24 -7.55
N ILE A 95 12.77 -2.10 -7.34
CA ILE A 95 11.93 -3.10 -6.67
C ILE A 95 11.24 -3.90 -7.77
N ASN A 96 11.69 -5.14 -8.00
CA ASN A 96 11.26 -5.96 -9.14
C ASN A 96 9.74 -6.03 -9.29
N CYS A 97 9.02 -6.22 -8.18
CA CYS A 97 7.58 -6.36 -8.24
C CYS A 97 6.88 -5.09 -8.72
N VAL A 98 7.31 -3.93 -8.22
CA VAL A 98 6.80 -2.62 -8.66
C VAL A 98 7.11 -2.42 -10.13
N VAL A 99 8.31 -2.78 -10.59
CA VAL A 99 8.73 -2.52 -11.98
C VAL A 99 8.00 -3.43 -12.98
N GLN A 100 7.82 -4.73 -12.68
CA GLN A 100 7.54 -5.76 -13.68
C GLN A 100 6.28 -6.59 -13.48
N SER A 101 5.73 -6.69 -12.27
CA SER A 101 4.60 -7.61 -12.00
C SER A 101 3.36 -6.94 -11.40
N MET A 102 3.51 -5.78 -10.74
CA MET A 102 2.41 -5.08 -10.09
C MET A 102 1.45 -4.44 -11.10
N LYS A 103 0.25 -5.02 -11.21
CA LYS A 103 -0.83 -4.58 -12.11
C LYS A 103 -1.84 -3.68 -11.41
N LYS A 104 -2.11 -3.93 -10.13
CA LYS A 104 -3.18 -3.26 -9.38
C LYS A 104 -2.67 -2.72 -8.05
N VAL A 105 -3.06 -1.48 -7.74
CA VAL A 105 -2.83 -0.88 -6.43
C VAL A 105 -4.12 -0.28 -5.89
N PHE A 106 -4.47 -0.64 -4.67
CA PHE A 106 -5.56 -0.08 -3.91
C PHE A 106 -5.01 0.64 -2.69
N PHE A 107 -5.29 1.94 -2.56
CA PHE A 107 -4.84 2.78 -1.46
C PHE A 107 -6.03 3.24 -0.64
N TYR A 108 -6.08 2.83 0.63
CA TYR A 108 -7.21 3.04 1.52
C TYR A 108 -6.88 4.10 2.57
N GLU A 109 -7.87 4.93 2.86
CA GLU A 109 -7.76 6.09 3.76
C GLU A 109 -6.63 7.03 3.36
N PHE A 110 -6.63 7.50 2.11
CA PHE A 110 -5.69 8.53 1.68
C PHE A 110 -6.01 9.86 2.36
N HIS A 111 -5.06 10.38 3.14
CA HIS A 111 -5.16 11.66 3.87
C HIS A 111 -4.50 12.83 3.13
N GLY A 112 -3.80 12.57 2.03
CA GLY A 112 -3.06 13.58 1.26
C GLY A 112 -1.79 14.06 1.94
N LEU A 113 -1.13 13.18 2.69
CA LEU A 113 0.19 13.41 3.25
C LEU A 113 1.23 13.41 2.13
N ARG A 114 2.32 14.18 2.30
CA ARG A 114 3.41 14.24 1.32
C ARG A 114 4.05 12.87 1.06
N SER A 115 4.15 12.04 2.09
CA SER A 115 4.70 10.68 2.03
C SER A 115 3.78 9.71 1.28
N GLU A 116 2.46 9.79 1.47
CA GLU A 116 1.47 9.03 0.70
C GLU A 116 1.54 9.38 -0.78
N VAL A 117 1.55 10.69 -1.08
CA VAL A 117 1.69 11.20 -2.45
C VAL A 117 3.02 10.72 -3.05
N ALA A 118 4.13 10.81 -2.32
CA ALA A 118 5.42 10.35 -2.80
C ALA A 118 5.44 8.84 -3.10
N PHE A 119 4.74 8.03 -2.29
CA PHE A 119 4.59 6.59 -2.53
C PHE A 119 3.78 6.29 -3.80
N LEU A 120 2.61 6.91 -3.95
CA LEU A 120 1.79 6.74 -5.16
C LEU A 120 2.54 7.18 -6.43
N LYS A 121 3.28 8.30 -6.35
CA LYS A 121 4.18 8.75 -7.43
C LYS A 121 5.24 7.72 -7.77
N PHE A 122 5.91 7.18 -6.74
CA PHE A 122 6.92 6.16 -6.94
C PHE A 122 6.38 4.96 -7.70
N ILE A 123 5.21 4.44 -7.31
CA ILE A 123 4.56 3.32 -8.00
C ILE A 123 4.21 3.69 -9.44
N ALA A 124 3.56 4.84 -9.65
CA ALA A 124 3.12 5.28 -10.97
C ALA A 124 4.26 5.54 -11.96
N GLU A 125 5.39 6.10 -11.49
CA GLU A 125 6.58 6.38 -12.32
C GLU A 125 7.45 5.14 -12.54
N THR A 126 7.33 4.12 -11.69
CA THR A 126 8.17 2.91 -11.75
C THR A 126 7.46 1.75 -12.46
N GLY A 127 6.15 1.60 -12.26
CA GLY A 127 5.39 0.43 -12.70
C GLY A 127 5.08 0.40 -14.18
N ARG A 128 5.73 -0.52 -14.90
CA ARG A 128 5.60 -0.67 -16.36
C ARG A 128 4.31 -1.38 -16.77
N VAL A 129 3.78 -2.23 -15.89
CA VAL A 129 2.59 -3.06 -16.13
C VAL A 129 1.42 -2.65 -15.25
N LEU A 130 1.49 -1.48 -14.60
CA LEU A 130 0.42 -0.99 -13.73
C LEU A 130 -0.80 -0.63 -14.58
N GLU A 131 -1.91 -1.34 -14.39
CA GLU A 131 -3.16 -1.17 -15.13
C GLU A 131 -4.18 -0.35 -14.33
N HIS A 132 -4.23 -0.55 -13.01
CA HIS A 132 -5.21 0.11 -12.15
C HIS A 132 -4.56 0.67 -10.89
N MET A 133 -4.84 1.94 -10.59
CA MET A 133 -4.58 2.57 -9.30
C MET A 133 -5.88 3.14 -8.74
N VAL A 134 -6.33 2.59 -7.62
CA VAL A 134 -7.54 3.03 -6.96
C VAL A 134 -7.21 3.66 -5.62
N VAL A 135 -7.69 4.88 -5.39
CA VAL A 135 -7.41 5.65 -4.18
C VAL A 135 -8.72 6.01 -3.49
N LEU A 136 -8.94 5.44 -2.30
CA LEU A 136 -10.06 5.75 -1.42
C LEU A 136 -9.63 6.85 -0.45
N VAL A 137 -10.16 8.06 -0.68
CA VAL A 137 -9.83 9.26 0.08
C VAL A 137 -10.59 9.27 1.40
N ALA A 138 -9.89 9.53 2.51
CA ALA A 138 -10.47 9.59 3.84
C ALA A 138 -11.60 10.63 3.91
N LYS A 139 -12.71 10.33 4.62
CA LYS A 139 -13.89 11.21 4.69
C LYS A 139 -13.55 12.62 5.18
N GLU A 140 -12.60 12.72 6.10
CA GLU A 140 -12.12 13.97 6.70
C GLU A 140 -11.50 14.93 5.67
N CYS A 141 -11.00 14.43 4.55
CA CYS A 141 -10.49 15.28 3.48
C CYS A 141 -11.61 16.03 2.74
N PHE A 142 -12.87 15.58 2.84
CA PHE A 142 -14.03 16.21 2.22
C PHE A 142 -14.73 17.22 3.14
N SER A 143 -14.46 17.23 4.45
CA SER A 143 -15.12 18.14 5.39
C SER A 143 -14.58 19.58 5.37
N SER A 144 -13.44 19.83 4.74
CA SER A 144 -12.82 21.17 4.67
C SER A 144 -13.08 21.94 3.35
N GLY A 145 -14.08 21.54 2.57
CA GLY A 145 -14.37 22.08 1.23
C GLY A 145 -13.63 21.36 0.09
N ASP A 146 -14.26 21.30 -1.10
CA ASP A 146 -13.81 20.53 -2.28
C ASP A 146 -12.40 20.89 -2.80
N ASP A 147 -11.93 22.12 -2.52
CA ASP A 147 -10.61 22.59 -2.93
C ASP A 147 -9.46 21.83 -2.27
N ASN A 148 -9.65 21.27 -1.07
CA ASN A 148 -8.60 20.54 -0.35
C ASN A 148 -8.27 19.19 -1.01
N VAL A 149 -9.30 18.44 -1.42
CA VAL A 149 -9.11 17.15 -2.10
C VAL A 149 -8.42 17.36 -3.44
N ARG A 150 -8.89 18.35 -4.22
CA ARG A 150 -8.27 18.70 -5.51
C ARG A 150 -6.81 19.13 -5.33
N ALA A 151 -6.49 19.93 -4.31
CA ALA A 151 -5.12 20.36 -4.02
C ALA A 151 -4.22 19.18 -3.60
N LYS A 152 -4.71 18.25 -2.77
CA LYS A 152 -3.98 17.03 -2.33
C LYS A 152 -3.73 16.04 -3.47
N LEU A 153 -4.62 16.00 -4.46
CA LEU A 153 -4.54 15.10 -5.62
C LEU A 153 -3.86 15.72 -6.84
N LYS A 154 -3.75 17.05 -6.91
CA LYS A 154 -3.02 17.76 -7.98
C LYS A 154 -1.63 17.17 -8.28
N PRO A 155 -0.84 16.72 -7.27
CA PRO A 155 0.44 16.09 -7.55
C PRO A 155 0.34 14.79 -8.35
N LEU A 156 -0.76 14.03 -8.29
CA LEU A 156 -0.98 12.80 -9.06
C LEU A 156 -1.35 13.08 -10.51
N ALA A 157 -2.03 14.19 -10.78
CA ALA A 157 -2.38 14.61 -12.13
C ALA A 157 -1.14 14.99 -12.97
N SER A 158 -0.06 15.43 -12.32
CA SER A 158 1.19 15.82 -13.00
C SER A 158 2.22 14.69 -13.09
N VAL A 159 1.84 13.45 -12.75
CA VAL A 159 2.78 12.32 -12.71
C VAL A 159 3.11 11.84 -14.11
N LYS A 160 4.39 11.52 -14.33
CA LYS A 160 4.82 10.86 -15.56
C LYS A 160 4.58 9.35 -15.42
N TRP A 161 3.34 8.94 -15.64
CA TRP A 161 2.94 7.54 -15.62
C TRP A 161 3.80 6.72 -16.57
N ASN A 162 4.39 5.64 -16.06
CA ASN A 162 5.22 4.74 -16.87
C ASN A 162 4.34 3.94 -17.83
N ASN A 163 3.24 3.38 -17.32
CA ASN A 163 2.15 2.88 -18.15
C ASN A 163 1.10 3.99 -18.39
N LYS A 164 1.06 4.54 -19.60
CA LYS A 164 0.08 5.58 -20.00
C LYS A 164 -1.37 5.08 -20.06
N ALA A 165 -1.58 3.77 -20.14
CA ALA A 165 -2.90 3.16 -20.15
C ALA A 165 -3.44 2.90 -18.74
N CYS A 166 -2.67 3.20 -17.69
CA CYS A 166 -3.10 3.02 -16.30
C CYS A 166 -4.35 3.85 -16.01
N GLN A 167 -5.39 3.18 -15.51
CA GLN A 167 -6.63 3.81 -15.06
C GLN A 167 -6.49 4.21 -13.60
N VAL A 168 -6.78 5.49 -13.31
CA VAL A 168 -6.76 6.02 -11.95
C VAL A 168 -8.18 6.31 -11.50
N GLN A 169 -8.61 5.69 -10.42
CA GLN A 169 -9.94 5.87 -9.87
C GLN A 169 -9.85 6.43 -8.45
N LEU A 170 -10.73 7.37 -8.14
CA LEU A 170 -10.77 8.09 -6.88
C LEU A 170 -12.16 7.95 -6.30
N PHE A 171 -12.23 7.39 -5.10
CA PHE A 171 -13.48 7.19 -4.40
C PHE A 171 -13.43 7.88 -3.03
N LYS A 172 -14.58 8.34 -2.56
CA LYS A 172 -14.72 8.73 -1.17
C LYS A 172 -14.76 7.46 -0.32
N SER A 173 -13.98 7.41 0.75
CA SER A 173 -14.03 6.28 1.67
C SER A 173 -15.42 6.16 2.29
N GLY A 174 -15.98 4.94 2.27
CA GLY A 174 -17.22 4.60 2.94
C GLY A 174 -17.07 4.39 4.45
N ARG A 175 -15.84 4.32 4.98
CA ARG A 175 -15.58 3.88 6.35
C ARG A 175 -16.08 4.88 7.40
N THR A 176 -16.78 4.37 8.41
CA THR A 176 -17.29 5.12 9.56
C THR A 176 -16.39 4.99 10.78
N ASN A 177 -15.58 3.92 10.85
CA ASN A 177 -14.65 3.64 11.94
C ASN A 177 -13.19 3.75 11.45
N PRO A 178 -12.49 4.86 11.75
CA PRO A 178 -11.11 5.10 11.29
C PRO A 178 -10.04 4.22 11.97
N GLY A 179 -10.39 3.46 13.02
CA GLY A 179 -9.44 2.67 13.82
C GLY A 179 -9.49 1.15 13.67
N GLY A 180 -10.44 0.58 12.92
CA GLY A 180 -10.50 -0.87 12.70
C GLY A 180 -9.53 -1.32 11.61
N PRO A 181 -8.93 -2.53 11.66
CA PRO A 181 -8.15 -3.02 10.54
C PRO A 181 -9.10 -3.27 9.37
N VAL A 182 -8.73 -2.77 8.20
CA VAL A 182 -9.48 -3.02 6.95
C VAL A 182 -9.45 -4.52 6.59
N TYR A 183 -8.47 -5.25 7.14
CA TYR A 183 -8.16 -6.62 6.78
C TYR A 183 -8.01 -7.49 8.02
N SER A 184 -8.42 -8.75 7.93
CA SER A 184 -8.25 -9.71 9.00
C SER A 184 -7.79 -11.05 8.43
N ASN A 185 -7.22 -11.88 9.28
CA ASN A 185 -6.85 -13.25 8.94
C ASN A 185 -8.02 -14.06 8.35
N LYS A 186 -9.25 -13.74 8.77
CA LYS A 186 -10.48 -14.33 8.23
C LYS A 186 -10.67 -13.97 6.77
N ILE A 187 -10.47 -12.71 6.42
CA ILE A 187 -10.57 -12.20 5.04
C ILE A 187 -9.45 -12.80 4.18
N ALA A 188 -8.21 -12.78 4.66
CA ALA A 188 -7.07 -13.32 3.91
C ALA A 188 -7.14 -14.84 3.63
N SER A 189 -7.90 -15.57 4.45
CA SER A 189 -8.13 -17.02 4.31
C SER A 189 -9.42 -17.35 3.56
N ASP A 190 -10.14 -16.34 3.08
CA ASP A 190 -11.35 -16.51 2.29
C ASP A 190 -10.97 -16.76 0.82
N PHE A 191 -10.97 -18.04 0.43
CA PHE A 191 -10.72 -18.46 -0.95
C PHE A 191 -11.98 -18.40 -1.83
N GLY A 192 -13.10 -17.87 -1.32
CA GLY A 192 -14.33 -17.68 -2.08
C GLY A 192 -14.25 -16.56 -3.12
N PHE A 193 -13.22 -15.70 -3.02
CA PHE A 193 -13.02 -14.54 -3.88
C PHE A 193 -11.64 -14.55 -4.54
N ALA A 194 -11.57 -14.03 -5.76
CA ALA A 194 -10.32 -13.92 -6.51
C ALA A 194 -9.33 -12.93 -5.86
N ASP A 195 -9.86 -11.87 -5.26
CA ASP A 195 -9.12 -10.94 -4.41
C ASP A 195 -9.91 -10.73 -3.12
N PRO A 196 -9.48 -11.31 -1.99
CA PRO A 196 -10.21 -11.20 -0.73
C PRO A 196 -10.17 -9.79 -0.14
N PHE A 197 -9.32 -8.88 -0.64
CA PHE A 197 -9.16 -7.54 -0.09
C PHE A 197 -9.85 -6.46 -0.93
N ASP A 198 -10.50 -6.82 -2.03
CA ASP A 198 -11.24 -5.86 -2.87
C ASP A 198 -12.55 -5.41 -2.21
N LEU A 199 -12.47 -4.29 -1.49
CA LEU A 199 -13.63 -3.66 -0.85
C LEU A 199 -14.51 -2.82 -1.79
N LEU A 200 -14.20 -2.76 -3.09
CA LEU A 200 -15.00 -2.02 -4.07
C LEU A 200 -15.98 -2.92 -4.83
N GLY A 201 -15.86 -4.24 -4.67
CA GLY A 201 -16.65 -5.26 -5.35
C GLY A 201 -17.81 -5.87 -4.55
N HIS A 202 -18.23 -5.27 -3.43
CA HIS A 202 -19.30 -5.76 -2.56
C HIS A 202 -20.36 -4.71 -2.26
#